data_AF-A0A6C0C9I1-F1
#
_entry.id   AF-A0A6C0C9I1-F1
#
_cell.length_a   1.000
_cell.length_b   1.000
_cell.length_c   1.000
_cell.angle_alpha   90.00
_cell.angle_beta   90.00
_cell.angle_gamma   90.00
#
_symmetry.space_group_name_H-M   'P 1'
#
loop_
_entity.id
_entity.type
_entity.pdbx_description
1 polymer ?
#
loop_
_entity_poly.entity_id
_entity_poly.type
_entity_poly.pdbx_seq_one_letter_code
_entity_poly.pdbx_strand_id
1 'polypeptide(L)'
;MNSKILDKNDIDIVVYDENLDQFGGAFIVWHYYCIKFGKERANKIQYLSNDDIIAVVHKLSLKNVLLIGDADCVSKIYDVTSAFMQIKNVEYCWNHFFPDVSMPRLFDCADDRNFMIIFLEKMSDFQEWGQYFDPNLIDECSIRGKIALMNKQTMMTETMKQVTHIMQDIGGMYMYMVYAEAEYFKSEVCTQLYVKYPICDICVAYHYDADKNVTTYCIKSIDDTKILKNHVGMMLNGSFWMKLDGKCDLLPYRTINDLGLLKKMRNRINGIVAVKKKKYNYVLMDVAEIREEWIENEFSAFLKRKNEESSLIVFGKPSDDIQYDQENHTMIVLRDYVIMYNDKALTDGLKNLQFNLCNNEYLLCVTSDKEFADIFLY
;
A
#
# COMPACT_ATOMS: atom_id res chain seq x y z
N MET A 1 39.37 13.96 -3.37
CA MET A 1 39.74 13.70 -1.97
C MET A 1 40.70 12.53 -1.95
N ASN A 2 41.88 12.65 -1.33
CA ASN A 2 42.80 11.52 -1.14
C ASN A 2 42.18 10.55 -0.12
N SER A 3 41.99 9.29 -0.50
CA SER A 3 41.50 8.24 0.40
C SER A 3 42.58 7.89 1.42
N LYS A 4 42.57 8.57 2.57
CA LYS A 4 43.36 8.15 3.72
C LYS A 4 42.62 6.99 4.38
N ILE A 5 43.28 5.84 4.53
CA ILE A 5 42.76 4.73 5.34
C ILE A 5 42.64 5.27 6.77
N LEU A 6 41.42 5.33 7.28
CA LEU A 6 41.14 5.77 8.65
C LEU A 6 41.67 4.70 9.62
N ASP A 7 42.36 5.10 10.68
CA ASP A 7 42.67 4.16 11.76
C ASP A 7 41.38 3.90 12.55
N LYS A 8 40.93 2.65 12.58
CA LYS A 8 39.71 2.24 13.30
C LYS A 8 39.76 2.51 14.81
N ASN A 9 40.95 2.75 15.36
CA ASN A 9 41.18 3.12 16.76
C ASN A 9 41.10 4.62 17.05
N ASP A 10 40.98 5.44 16.00
CA ASP A 10 40.98 6.89 16.08
C ASP A 10 39.76 7.47 15.33
N ILE A 11 38.56 7.22 15.87
CA ILE A 11 37.28 7.68 15.35
C ILE A 11 36.68 8.71 16.31
N ASP A 12 36.29 9.86 15.78
CA ASP A 12 35.63 10.93 16.55
C ASP A 12 34.14 11.06 16.20
N ILE A 13 33.76 10.70 14.98
CA ILE A 13 32.38 10.81 14.47
C ILE A 13 32.02 9.57 13.66
N VAL A 14 30.83 9.04 13.88
CA VAL A 14 30.17 8.04 13.05
C VAL A 14 28.91 8.65 12.47
N VAL A 15 28.77 8.57 11.15
CA VAL A 15 27.59 9.04 10.42
C VAL A 15 26.89 7.84 9.81
N TYR A 16 25.58 7.74 10.03
CA TYR A 16 24.76 6.59 9.67
C TYR A 16 23.33 7.02 9.32
N ASP A 17 22.61 6.27 8.50
CA ASP A 17 21.16 6.41 8.31
C ASP A 17 20.42 5.69 9.45
N GLU A 18 19.27 6.21 9.88
CA GLU A 18 18.41 5.56 10.87
C GLU A 18 17.84 4.21 10.39
N ASN A 19 17.99 3.91 9.09
CA ASN A 19 17.80 2.57 8.58
C ASN A 19 18.66 1.53 9.33
N LEU A 20 18.04 0.38 9.61
CA LEU A 20 18.53 -0.64 10.54
C LEU A 20 19.98 -1.09 10.31
N ASP A 21 20.39 -1.14 9.04
CA ASP A 21 21.70 -1.63 8.61
C ASP A 21 22.82 -0.68 9.03
N GLN A 22 22.58 0.62 8.87
CA GLN A 22 23.56 1.65 9.17
C GLN A 22 23.57 1.94 10.68
N PHE A 23 22.41 1.87 11.34
CA PHE A 23 22.35 1.84 12.81
C PHE A 23 23.12 0.65 13.39
N GLY A 24 22.95 -0.55 12.82
CA GLY A 24 23.68 -1.75 13.23
C GLY A 24 25.19 -1.59 13.09
N GLY A 25 25.67 -1.00 12.00
CA GLY A 25 27.08 -0.64 11.84
C GLY A 25 27.55 0.36 12.91
N ALA A 26 26.76 1.39 13.21
CA ALA A 26 27.10 2.39 14.22
C ALA A 26 27.21 1.77 15.62
N PHE A 27 26.30 0.85 15.93
CA PHE A 27 26.34 0.06 17.15
C PHE A 27 27.60 -0.81 17.26
N ILE A 28 28.06 -1.45 16.17
CA ILE A 28 29.30 -2.23 16.16
C ILE A 28 30.51 -1.36 16.53
N VAL A 29 30.59 -0.15 15.98
CA VAL A 29 31.65 0.80 16.32
C VAL A 29 31.58 1.18 17.80
N TRP A 30 30.39 1.51 18.31
CA TRP A 30 30.19 1.81 19.72
C TRP A 30 30.64 0.65 20.63
N HIS A 31 30.27 -0.58 20.27
CA HIS A 31 30.62 -1.78 21.02
C HIS A 31 32.14 -2.04 21.03
N TYR A 32 32.81 -1.87 19.89
CA TYR A 32 34.27 -1.97 19.77
C TYR A 32 34.98 -1.03 20.73
N TYR A 33 34.54 0.23 20.76
CA TYR A 33 35.14 1.23 21.65
C TYR A 33 34.84 0.96 23.12
N CYS A 34 33.66 0.42 23.44
CA CYS A 34 33.34 -0.01 24.80
C CYS A 34 34.30 -1.09 25.30
N ILE A 35 34.56 -2.13 24.48
CA ILE A 35 35.45 -3.23 24.85
C ILE A 35 36.90 -2.73 24.96
N LYS A 36 37.37 -1.97 23.98
CA LYS A 36 38.79 -1.64 23.84
C LYS A 36 39.25 -0.46 24.70
N PHE A 37 38.40 0.55 24.85
CA PHE A 37 38.76 1.83 25.48
C PHE A 37 37.83 2.22 26.64
N GLY A 38 36.81 1.41 26.93
CA GLY A 38 35.81 1.69 27.95
C GLY A 38 34.65 2.55 27.47
N LYS A 39 33.52 2.44 28.18
CA LYS A 39 32.24 3.10 27.85
C LYS A 39 32.35 4.62 27.78
N GLU A 40 33.20 5.24 28.60
CA GLU A 40 33.43 6.69 28.56
C GLU A 40 34.01 7.17 27.24
N ARG A 41 34.92 6.39 26.63
CA ARG A 41 35.50 6.75 25.33
C ARG A 41 34.51 6.51 24.20
N ALA A 42 33.75 5.43 24.25
CA ALA A 42 32.69 5.15 23.27
C ALA A 42 31.63 6.26 23.23
N ASN A 43 31.18 6.73 24.40
CA ASN A 43 30.19 7.80 24.50
C ASN A 43 30.71 9.19 24.10
N LYS A 44 32.01 9.36 23.88
CA LYS A 44 32.60 10.60 23.34
C LYS A 44 32.57 10.66 21.81
N ILE A 45 32.31 9.54 21.14
CA ILE A 45 32.10 9.51 19.68
C ILE A 45 30.75 10.16 19.39
N GLN A 46 30.71 11.02 18.37
CA GLN A 46 29.46 11.62 17.90
C GLN A 46 28.81 10.70 16.88
N TYR A 47 27.57 10.29 17.13
CA TYR A 47 26.77 9.47 16.24
C TYR A 47 25.69 10.34 15.62
N LEU A 48 25.77 10.60 14.32
CA LEU A 48 24.92 11.57 13.62
C LEU A 48 24.11 10.86 12.54
N SER A 49 22.79 11.09 12.49
CA SER A 49 21.97 10.53 11.43
C SER A 49 22.17 11.29 10.12
N ASN A 50 21.91 10.64 8.96
CA ASN A 50 22.10 11.27 7.65
C ASN A 50 21.30 12.58 7.47
N ASP A 51 20.17 12.72 8.15
CA ASP A 51 19.34 13.93 8.13
C ASP A 51 20.04 15.15 8.77
N ASP A 52 21.06 14.92 9.61
CA ASP A 52 21.86 15.96 10.27
C ASP A 52 23.09 16.39 9.44
N ILE A 53 23.42 15.71 8.33
CA ILE A 53 24.67 15.92 7.57
C ILE A 53 24.82 17.36 7.05
N ILE A 54 23.72 18.00 6.64
CA ILE A 54 23.75 19.36 6.08
C ILE A 54 24.24 20.38 7.14
N ALA A 55 24.00 20.14 8.43
CA ALA A 55 24.50 20.98 9.53
C ALA A 55 25.99 20.72 9.87
N VAL A 56 26.53 19.58 9.45
CA VAL A 56 27.82 19.04 9.92
C VAL A 56 28.96 19.39 8.97
N VAL A 57 28.71 19.48 7.66
CA VAL A 57 29.72 19.81 6.64
C VAL A 57 30.37 21.19 6.86
N HIS A 58 29.70 22.13 7.51
CA HIS A 58 30.25 23.45 7.83
C HIS A 58 31.14 23.51 9.09
N LYS A 59 31.21 22.45 9.91
CA LYS A 59 31.95 22.41 11.20
C LYS A 59 33.16 21.45 11.24
N LEU A 60 33.34 20.59 10.24
CA LEU A 60 34.29 19.47 10.30
C LEU A 60 35.63 19.70 9.58
N SER A 61 36.34 20.78 9.92
CA SER A 61 37.70 20.98 9.41
C SER A 61 38.78 20.18 10.15
N LEU A 62 38.46 19.34 11.17
CA LEU A 62 39.46 18.77 12.09
C LEU A 62 39.14 17.37 12.72
N LYS A 63 38.29 16.50 12.17
CA LYS A 63 37.91 15.22 12.85
C LYS A 63 38.05 13.96 11.99
N ASN A 64 38.31 12.82 12.65
CA ASN A 64 38.29 11.50 12.03
C ASN A 64 36.84 10.98 11.94
N VAL A 65 36.27 11.03 10.73
CA VAL A 65 34.86 10.70 10.46
C VAL A 65 34.76 9.34 9.78
N LEU A 66 33.90 8.46 10.31
CA LEU A 66 33.50 7.20 9.69
C LEU A 66 32.08 7.32 9.13
N LEU A 67 31.89 6.97 7.86
CA LEU A 67 30.60 6.91 7.18
C LEU A 67 30.19 5.45 7.04
N ILE A 68 28.95 5.12 7.37
CA ILE A 68 28.41 3.75 7.29
C ILE A 68 27.38 3.70 6.16
N GLY A 69 27.72 3.11 5.01
CA GLY A 69 26.80 2.95 3.89
C GLY A 69 27.40 2.15 2.71
N ASP A 70 26.79 1.01 2.40
CA ASP A 70 27.05 0.05 1.29
C ASP A 70 28.41 -0.69 1.20
N ALA A 71 28.37 -1.91 0.66
CA ALA A 71 29.32 -3.01 0.86
C ALA A 71 30.76 -2.81 0.33
N ASP A 72 31.04 -1.71 -0.38
CA ASP A 72 32.38 -1.35 -0.89
C ASP A 72 33.14 -0.35 0.02
N CYS A 73 32.61 -0.04 1.19
CA CYS A 73 33.08 1.04 2.07
C CYS A 73 34.13 0.66 3.13
N VAL A 74 35.26 0.08 2.73
CA VAL A 74 36.57 0.41 3.35
C VAL A 74 37.46 1.21 2.39
N SER A 75 37.01 1.58 1.18
CA SER A 75 37.88 2.38 0.30
C SER A 75 37.30 3.56 -0.49
N LYS A 76 35.98 3.75 -0.68
CA LYS A 76 35.47 4.93 -1.42
C LYS A 76 34.08 5.38 -0.98
N ILE A 77 33.91 6.70 -0.86
CA ILE A 77 32.65 7.43 -0.65
C ILE A 77 31.89 7.51 -1.98
N TYR A 78 30.63 7.08 -2.07
CA TYR A 78 29.55 7.65 -2.91
C TYR A 78 28.14 7.16 -2.50
N ASP A 79 27.16 7.93 -2.97
CA ASP A 79 25.69 7.97 -2.79
C ASP A 79 24.91 6.71 -3.25
N VAL A 80 23.73 6.48 -2.66
CA VAL A 80 22.43 6.06 -3.25
C VAL A 80 21.61 5.11 -2.34
N THR A 81 20.37 5.54 -2.10
CA THR A 81 19.17 4.84 -1.60
C THR A 81 18.92 3.41 -2.13
N SER A 82 18.69 2.43 -1.24
CA SER A 82 17.51 1.53 -1.24
C SER A 82 17.62 0.34 -0.24
N ALA A 83 16.53 0.17 0.53
CA ALA A 83 15.92 -1.08 1.04
C ALA A 83 16.69 -2.06 1.97
N PHE A 84 16.09 -2.27 3.16
CA PHE A 84 15.97 -3.50 3.97
C PHE A 84 17.21 -4.42 4.12
N MET A 85 17.75 -4.47 5.35
CA MET A 85 18.57 -5.55 5.93
C MET A 85 19.41 -6.34 4.94
N GLN A 86 20.47 -5.71 4.45
CA GLN A 86 21.58 -6.47 3.88
C GLN A 86 22.55 -6.83 5.02
N ILE A 87 22.36 -8.04 5.59
CA ILE A 87 23.25 -8.70 6.58
C ILE A 87 24.75 -8.49 6.25
N LYS A 88 25.08 -8.41 4.95
CA LYS A 88 26.42 -8.16 4.43
C LYS A 88 27.10 -6.90 4.98
N ASN A 89 26.39 -5.79 5.20
CA ASN A 89 26.99 -4.55 5.69
C ASN A 89 27.37 -4.63 7.17
N VAL A 90 26.52 -5.28 7.96
CA VAL A 90 26.74 -5.56 9.38
C VAL A 90 27.89 -6.56 9.55
N GLU A 91 27.89 -7.63 8.76
CA GLU A 91 28.95 -8.64 8.73
C GLU A 91 30.31 -8.03 8.36
N TYR A 92 30.34 -7.15 7.36
CA TYR A 92 31.55 -6.45 6.95
C TYR A 92 32.11 -5.54 8.05
N CYS A 93 31.24 -4.74 8.69
CA CYS A 93 31.61 -3.91 9.83
C CYS A 93 32.13 -4.78 10.99
N TRP A 94 31.44 -5.88 11.29
CA TRP A 94 31.86 -6.80 12.35
C TRP A 94 33.25 -7.36 12.09
N ASN A 95 33.49 -7.92 10.89
CA ASN A 95 34.77 -8.50 10.51
C ASN A 95 35.91 -7.46 10.50
N HIS A 96 35.61 -6.19 10.19
CA HIS A 96 36.58 -5.11 10.26
C HIS A 96 37.01 -4.79 11.70
N PHE A 97 36.06 -4.66 12.62
CA PHE A 97 36.35 -4.29 14.01
C PHE A 97 36.77 -5.49 14.89
N PHE A 98 36.26 -6.68 14.59
CA PHE A 98 36.43 -7.92 15.34
C PHE A 98 36.82 -9.11 14.44
N PRO A 99 37.98 -9.07 13.76
CA PRO A 99 38.36 -10.07 12.74
C PRO A 99 38.50 -11.50 13.27
N ASP A 100 38.77 -11.64 14.57
CA ASP A 100 39.02 -12.94 15.22
C ASP A 100 37.84 -13.40 16.10
N VAL A 101 36.69 -12.72 16.03
CA VAL A 101 35.51 -13.03 16.85
C VAL A 101 34.34 -13.36 15.94
N SER A 102 33.71 -14.52 16.16
CA SER A 102 32.49 -14.89 15.44
C SER A 102 31.40 -13.84 15.63
N MET A 103 30.65 -13.55 14.56
CA MET A 103 29.53 -12.62 14.61
C MET A 103 28.48 -13.10 15.64
N PRO A 104 28.01 -12.23 16.54
CA PRO A 104 27.00 -12.59 17.53
C PRO A 104 25.66 -12.90 16.88
N ARG A 105 24.93 -13.84 17.51
CA ARG A 105 23.60 -14.30 17.09
C ARG A 105 22.59 -13.16 16.89
N LEU A 106 22.75 -12.04 17.59
CA LEU A 106 21.93 -10.83 17.40
C LEU A 106 21.80 -10.46 15.91
N PHE A 107 22.90 -10.48 15.18
CA PHE A 107 22.93 -10.09 13.78
C PHE A 107 22.39 -11.18 12.84
N ASP A 108 22.39 -12.44 13.28
CA ASP A 108 21.73 -13.55 12.57
C ASP A 108 20.20 -13.51 12.73
N CYS A 109 19.69 -12.87 13.79
CA CYS A 109 18.26 -12.76 14.08
C CYS A 109 17.57 -11.58 13.38
N ALA A 110 18.30 -10.84 12.54
CA ALA A 110 17.80 -9.76 11.70
C ALA A 110 16.58 -10.21 10.85
N ASP A 111 16.59 -11.45 10.36
CA ASP A 111 15.49 -12.02 9.57
C ASP A 111 14.38 -12.67 10.41
N ASP A 112 14.57 -12.84 11.73
CA ASP A 112 13.53 -13.39 12.61
C ASP A 112 12.48 -12.31 12.91
N ARG A 113 11.38 -12.34 12.15
CA ARG A 113 10.25 -11.41 12.33
C ARG A 113 9.73 -11.34 13.76
N ASN A 114 9.81 -12.43 14.53
CA ASN A 114 9.35 -12.41 15.92
C ASN A 114 10.32 -11.62 16.78
N PHE A 115 11.63 -11.83 16.62
CA PHE A 115 12.61 -11.00 17.32
C PHE A 115 12.45 -9.52 16.95
N MET A 116 12.36 -9.24 15.64
CA MET A 116 12.35 -7.88 15.11
C MET A 116 11.18 -7.03 15.59
N ILE A 117 9.98 -7.60 15.78
CA ILE A 117 8.83 -6.80 16.23
C ILE A 117 9.03 -6.20 17.63
N ILE A 118 9.73 -6.91 18.53
CA ILE A 118 10.05 -6.44 19.88
C ILE A 118 11.30 -5.58 19.87
N PHE A 119 12.27 -5.96 19.06
CA PHE A 119 13.57 -5.29 18.98
C PHE A 119 13.44 -3.88 18.39
N LEU A 120 12.60 -3.70 17.36
CA LEU A 120 12.38 -2.39 16.71
C LEU A 120 11.69 -1.36 17.61
N GLU A 121 10.95 -1.77 18.64
CA GLU A 121 10.36 -0.85 19.62
C GLU A 121 11.44 -0.13 20.47
N LYS A 122 12.69 -0.63 20.45
CA LYS A 122 13.82 -0.14 21.25
C LYS A 122 14.95 0.48 20.42
N MET A 123 14.63 0.92 19.21
CA MET A 123 15.55 1.30 18.13
C MET A 123 16.49 2.51 18.37
N SER A 124 16.55 3.10 19.56
CA SER A 124 17.24 4.39 19.76
C SER A 124 18.38 4.39 20.78
N ASP A 125 18.70 3.26 21.43
CA ASP A 125 19.77 3.22 22.44
C ASP A 125 20.74 2.05 22.22
N PHE A 126 22.01 2.38 21.92
CA PHE A 126 23.09 1.41 21.80
C PHE A 126 23.31 0.59 23.07
N GLN A 127 23.05 1.16 24.26
CA GLN A 127 23.18 0.43 25.52
C GLN A 127 22.12 -0.66 25.66
N GLU A 128 20.90 -0.40 25.20
CA GLU A 128 19.85 -1.40 25.17
C GLU A 128 20.16 -2.50 24.16
N TRP A 129 20.72 -2.16 22.99
CA TRP A 129 21.17 -3.14 22.00
C TRP A 129 22.25 -4.09 22.54
N GLY A 130 23.17 -3.57 23.37
CA GLY A 130 24.23 -4.38 24.00
C GLY A 130 23.72 -5.54 24.86
N GLN A 131 22.50 -5.46 25.38
CA GLN A 131 21.91 -6.55 26.18
C GLN A 131 21.60 -7.78 25.31
N TYR A 132 21.34 -7.57 24.03
CA TYR A 132 20.97 -8.64 23.10
C TYR A 132 22.16 -9.48 22.59
N PHE A 133 23.37 -9.24 23.10
CA PHE A 133 24.45 -10.21 22.95
C PHE A 133 24.24 -11.47 23.81
N ASP A 134 23.34 -11.45 24.80
CA ASP A 134 22.88 -12.65 25.50
C ASP A 134 21.86 -13.43 24.64
N PRO A 135 22.18 -14.66 24.19
CA PRO A 135 21.26 -15.47 23.40
C PRO A 135 19.93 -15.75 24.09
N ASN A 136 19.89 -15.78 25.42
CA ASN A 136 18.65 -16.03 26.16
C ASN A 136 17.64 -14.87 26.00
N LEU A 137 18.14 -13.63 25.94
CA LEU A 137 17.30 -12.45 25.73
C LEU A 137 16.78 -12.37 24.28
N ILE A 138 17.56 -12.86 23.32
CA ILE A 138 17.10 -13.05 21.94
C ILE A 138 15.94 -14.04 21.91
N ASP A 139 16.10 -15.22 22.51
CA ASP A 139 15.07 -16.26 22.55
C ASP A 139 13.80 -15.78 23.27
N GLU A 140 13.93 -15.06 24.39
CA GLU A 140 12.81 -14.44 25.08
C GLU A 140 12.07 -13.45 24.18
N CYS A 141 12.80 -12.59 23.45
CA CYS A 141 12.21 -11.62 22.55
C CYS A 141 11.53 -12.28 21.33
N SER A 142 12.10 -13.35 20.78
CA SER A 142 11.43 -14.14 19.74
C SER A 142 10.13 -14.78 20.26
N ILE A 143 10.10 -15.29 21.49
CA ILE A 143 8.86 -15.82 22.09
C ILE A 143 7.82 -14.71 22.27
N ARG A 144 8.22 -13.58 22.86
CA ARG A 144 7.33 -12.43 23.09
C ARG A 144 6.82 -11.84 21.78
N GLY A 145 7.67 -11.74 20.78
CA GLY A 145 7.31 -11.23 19.47
C GLY A 145 6.36 -12.15 18.72
N LYS A 146 6.48 -13.47 18.89
CA LYS A 146 5.48 -14.41 18.39
C LYS A 146 4.09 -14.13 18.98
N ILE A 147 4.02 -13.90 20.29
CA ILE A 147 2.78 -13.53 20.98
C ILE A 147 2.26 -12.18 20.46
N ALA A 148 3.14 -11.19 20.32
CA ALA A 148 2.78 -9.86 19.79
C ALA A 148 2.24 -9.94 18.35
N LEU A 149 2.86 -10.75 17.49
CA LEU A 149 2.40 -10.99 16.12
C LEU A 149 1.04 -11.69 16.09
N MET A 150 0.82 -12.68 16.96
CA MET A 150 -0.49 -13.32 17.09
C MET A 150 -1.55 -12.32 17.54
N ASN A 151 -1.27 -11.51 18.55
CA ASN A 151 -2.18 -10.46 19.01
C ASN A 151 -2.47 -9.44 17.90
N LYS A 152 -1.44 -9.00 17.17
CA LYS A 152 -1.57 -8.11 16.00
C LYS A 152 -2.49 -8.72 14.95
N GLN A 153 -2.31 -10.01 14.61
CA GLN A 153 -3.18 -10.70 13.66
C GLN A 153 -4.62 -10.79 14.15
N THR A 154 -4.85 -11.06 15.45
CA THR A 154 -6.19 -11.07 16.03
C THR A 154 -6.84 -9.69 15.96
N MET A 155 -6.14 -8.63 16.39
CA MET A 155 -6.65 -7.25 16.33
C MET A 155 -6.96 -6.82 14.90
N MET A 156 -6.08 -7.13 13.95
CA MET A 156 -6.33 -6.88 12.53
C MET A 156 -7.55 -7.66 12.04
N THR A 157 -7.69 -8.94 12.41
CA THR A 157 -8.86 -9.74 12.02
C THR A 157 -10.17 -9.13 12.52
N GLU A 158 -10.22 -8.69 13.78
CA GLU A 158 -11.41 -8.02 14.33
C GLU A 158 -11.69 -6.67 13.65
N THR A 159 -10.65 -5.85 13.44
CA THR A 159 -10.75 -4.59 12.70
C THR A 159 -11.35 -4.81 11.30
N MET A 160 -10.91 -5.87 10.61
CA MET A 160 -11.35 -6.19 9.25
C MET A 160 -12.79 -6.73 9.17
N LYS A 161 -13.44 -7.04 10.30
CA LYS A 161 -14.88 -7.33 10.38
C LYS A 161 -15.73 -6.07 10.44
N GLN A 162 -15.18 -4.96 10.94
CA GLN A 162 -15.88 -3.70 11.18
C GLN A 162 -15.48 -2.65 10.14
N VAL A 163 -15.65 -3.00 8.87
CA VAL A 163 -15.26 -2.14 7.75
C VAL A 163 -16.48 -1.44 7.18
N THR A 164 -16.37 -0.13 6.99
CA THR A 164 -17.40 0.70 6.36
C THR A 164 -17.02 1.03 4.92
N HIS A 165 -18.00 1.02 4.03
CA HIS A 165 -17.84 1.22 2.60
C HIS A 165 -18.65 2.43 2.16
N ILE A 166 -17.99 3.45 1.62
CA ILE A 166 -18.64 4.72 1.30
C ILE A 166 -18.13 5.20 -0.06
N MET A 167 -19.02 5.79 -0.85
CA MET A 167 -18.61 6.59 -2.00
C MET A 167 -18.54 8.05 -1.58
N GLN A 168 -17.43 8.72 -1.87
CA GLN A 168 -17.30 10.16 -1.63
C GLN A 168 -16.86 10.87 -2.91
N ASP A 169 -17.29 12.12 -3.03
CA ASP A 169 -16.87 13.02 -4.10
C ASP A 169 -15.65 13.81 -3.66
N ILE A 170 -14.54 13.60 -4.38
CA ILE A 170 -13.28 14.29 -4.19
C ILE A 170 -12.97 15.08 -5.47
N GLY A 171 -13.27 16.37 -5.46
CA GLY A 171 -12.97 17.26 -6.59
C GLY A 171 -13.78 16.98 -7.86
N GLY A 172 -15.04 16.54 -7.73
CA GLY A 172 -15.90 16.15 -8.85
C GLY A 172 -15.70 14.70 -9.31
N MET A 173 -14.92 13.91 -8.57
CA MET A 173 -14.62 12.52 -8.88
C MET A 173 -15.19 11.63 -7.79
N TYR A 174 -16.09 10.72 -8.18
CA TYR A 174 -16.61 9.72 -7.26
C TYR A 174 -15.55 8.66 -6.99
N MET A 175 -15.28 8.43 -5.71
CA MET A 175 -14.24 7.56 -5.19
C MET A 175 -14.86 6.56 -4.23
N TYR A 176 -14.56 5.27 -4.41
CA TYR A 176 -14.96 4.23 -3.50
C TYR A 176 -13.95 4.10 -2.36
N MET A 177 -14.38 4.40 -1.15
CA MET A 177 -13.54 4.47 0.04
C MET A 177 -13.90 3.37 1.03
N VAL A 178 -12.88 2.83 1.66
CA VAL A 178 -12.99 1.77 2.64
C VAL A 178 -12.40 2.24 3.95
N TYR A 179 -13.22 2.30 4.99
CA TYR A 179 -12.88 2.81 6.31
C TYR A 179 -12.79 1.69 7.34
N ALA A 180 -11.77 1.69 8.17
CA ALA A 180 -11.67 0.84 9.35
C ALA A 180 -11.14 1.64 10.55
N GLU A 181 -11.75 1.45 11.71
CA GLU A 181 -11.24 2.00 12.95
C GLU A 181 -10.08 1.14 13.46
N ALA A 182 -8.90 1.74 13.61
CA ALA A 182 -7.68 1.06 14.04
C ALA A 182 -6.78 1.99 14.85
N GLU A 183 -6.67 1.74 16.14
CA GLU A 183 -5.75 2.47 17.02
C GLU A 183 -4.29 2.24 16.60
N TYR A 184 -3.93 0.99 16.34
CA TYR A 184 -2.58 0.56 16.00
C TYR A 184 -2.49 0.02 14.56
N PHE A 185 -1.28 0.01 14.00
CA PHE A 185 -0.97 -0.63 12.70
C PHE A 185 -1.83 -0.14 11.52
N LYS A 186 -2.22 1.14 11.53
CA LYS A 186 -3.12 1.74 10.53
C LYS A 186 -2.63 1.51 9.09
N SER A 187 -1.33 1.61 8.85
CA SER A 187 -0.72 1.37 7.53
C SER A 187 -0.94 -0.07 7.05
N GLU A 188 -0.70 -1.06 7.91
CA GLU A 188 -0.92 -2.47 7.60
C GLU A 188 -2.40 -2.81 7.46
N VAL A 189 -3.27 -2.19 8.27
CA VAL A 189 -4.72 -2.29 8.10
C VAL A 189 -5.12 -1.80 6.70
N CYS A 190 -4.65 -0.63 6.26
CA CYS A 190 -4.89 -0.15 4.90
C CYS A 190 -4.38 -1.13 3.82
N THR A 191 -3.21 -1.74 4.02
CA THR A 191 -2.70 -2.77 3.09
C THR A 191 -3.61 -3.99 3.03
N GLN A 192 -4.16 -4.45 4.14
CA GLN A 192 -5.10 -5.59 4.16
C GLN A 192 -6.47 -5.23 3.58
N LEU A 193 -6.97 -4.02 3.85
CA LEU A 193 -8.18 -3.51 3.23
C LEU A 193 -8.05 -3.51 1.70
N TYR A 194 -6.88 -3.13 1.20
CA TYR A 194 -6.61 -3.16 -0.23
C TYR A 194 -6.74 -4.57 -0.82
N VAL A 195 -6.06 -5.55 -0.21
CA VAL A 195 -6.12 -6.96 -0.65
C VAL A 195 -7.55 -7.50 -0.61
N LYS A 196 -8.32 -7.15 0.43
CA LYS A 196 -9.70 -7.61 0.59
C LYS A 196 -10.69 -6.91 -0.35
N TYR A 197 -10.43 -5.65 -0.71
CA TYR A 197 -11.32 -4.81 -1.50
C TYR A 197 -10.59 -4.18 -2.70
N PRO A 198 -10.18 -4.98 -3.70
CA PRO A 198 -9.32 -4.52 -4.80
C PRO A 198 -9.99 -3.46 -5.70
N ILE A 199 -11.31 -3.31 -5.63
CA ILE A 199 -12.06 -2.33 -6.42
C ILE A 199 -12.10 -0.93 -5.77
N CYS A 200 -11.64 -0.77 -4.52
CA CYS A 200 -11.64 0.53 -3.86
C CYS A 200 -10.74 1.53 -4.60
N ASP A 201 -10.82 2.80 -4.26
CA ASP A 201 -9.85 3.80 -4.69
C ASP A 201 -8.90 4.12 -3.53
N ILE A 202 -9.47 4.21 -2.33
CA ILE A 202 -8.76 4.66 -1.13
C ILE A 202 -9.13 3.77 0.06
N CYS A 203 -8.12 3.32 0.79
CA CYS A 203 -8.26 2.70 2.10
C CYS A 203 -7.91 3.71 3.19
N VAL A 204 -8.76 3.82 4.20
CA VAL A 204 -8.58 4.72 5.34
C VAL A 204 -8.65 3.91 6.64
N ALA A 205 -7.58 3.96 7.41
CA ALA A 205 -7.54 3.47 8.78
C ALA A 205 -7.51 4.68 9.71
N TYR A 206 -8.46 4.78 10.64
CA TYR A 206 -8.60 5.96 11.50
C TYR A 206 -8.72 5.59 12.97
N HIS A 207 -8.41 6.51 13.86
CA HIS A 207 -8.65 6.36 15.29
C HIS A 207 -8.87 7.72 15.94
N TYR A 208 -9.90 7.80 16.77
CA TYR A 208 -10.17 8.96 17.60
C TYR A 208 -9.56 8.79 19.00
N ASP A 209 -8.62 9.66 19.33
CA ASP A 209 -8.01 9.79 20.65
C ASP A 209 -8.87 10.78 21.47
N ALA A 210 -9.63 10.25 22.44
CA ALA A 210 -10.56 11.04 23.23
C ALA A 210 -9.86 12.01 24.19
N ASP A 211 -8.68 11.65 24.71
CA ASP A 211 -7.93 12.48 25.65
C ASP A 211 -7.37 13.73 24.96
N LYS A 212 -6.91 13.55 23.71
CA LYS A 212 -6.40 14.64 22.89
C LYS A 212 -7.49 15.32 22.05
N ASN A 213 -8.69 14.77 22.02
CA ASN A 213 -9.82 15.20 21.18
C ASN A 213 -9.43 15.34 19.70
N VAL A 214 -8.79 14.31 19.13
CA VAL A 214 -8.27 14.33 17.75
C VAL A 214 -8.47 13.00 17.07
N THR A 215 -8.88 13.01 15.80
CA THR A 215 -8.85 11.83 14.94
C THR A 215 -7.59 11.82 14.08
N THR A 216 -6.90 10.68 14.10
CA THR A 216 -5.73 10.40 13.25
C THR A 216 -6.11 9.43 12.15
N TYR A 217 -5.62 9.67 10.94
CA TYR A 217 -5.89 8.87 9.75
C TYR A 217 -4.59 8.40 9.11
N CYS A 218 -4.59 7.17 8.64
CA CYS A 218 -3.69 6.67 7.61
C CYS A 218 -4.52 6.41 6.35
N ILE A 219 -4.07 6.96 5.22
CA ILE A 219 -4.78 6.91 3.95
C ILE A 219 -3.84 6.30 2.90
N LYS A 220 -4.31 5.30 2.14
CA LYS A 220 -3.57 4.71 1.02
C LYS A 220 -4.44 4.72 -0.25
N SER A 221 -3.85 5.09 -1.39
CA SER A 221 -4.48 4.96 -2.72
C SER A 221 -3.97 3.71 -3.42
N ILE A 222 -4.84 3.14 -4.26
CA ILE A 222 -4.53 2.00 -5.14
C ILE A 222 -3.76 2.44 -6.36
N ASP A 223 -4.21 3.52 -7.00
CA ASP A 223 -3.60 4.03 -8.23
C ASP A 223 -2.66 5.20 -7.92
N ASP A 224 -1.55 5.17 -8.62
CA ASP A 224 -0.39 6.04 -8.51
C ASP A 224 -0.76 7.50 -8.21
N THR A 225 -0.42 7.90 -7.00
CA THR A 225 -0.16 9.22 -6.37
C THR A 225 -0.79 10.52 -6.91
N LYS A 226 -1.17 10.68 -8.19
CA LYS A 226 -1.60 11.96 -8.79
C LYS A 226 -2.93 12.48 -8.26
N ILE A 227 -3.95 11.63 -8.06
CA ILE A 227 -5.27 12.08 -7.59
C ILE A 227 -5.19 12.54 -6.12
N LEU A 228 -4.46 11.80 -5.27
CA LEU A 228 -4.24 12.20 -3.89
C LEU A 228 -3.25 13.36 -3.74
N LYS A 229 -2.17 13.42 -4.54
CA LYS A 229 -1.19 14.53 -4.47
C LYS A 229 -1.85 15.90 -4.68
N ASN A 230 -2.83 15.99 -5.58
CA ASN A 230 -3.50 17.25 -5.90
C ASN A 230 -4.55 17.68 -4.87
N HIS A 231 -5.12 16.75 -4.10
CA HIS A 231 -6.23 17.03 -3.19
C HIS A 231 -5.91 16.84 -1.70
N VAL A 232 -4.87 16.08 -1.37
CA VAL A 232 -4.65 15.57 -0.01
C VAL A 232 -3.26 15.91 0.54
N GLY A 233 -2.30 16.39 -0.28
CA GLY A 233 -1.01 16.91 0.19
C GLY A 233 0.19 15.96 0.02
N MET A 234 1.26 16.18 0.80
CA MET A 234 2.54 15.46 0.67
C MET A 234 2.44 13.97 1.02
N MET A 235 2.93 13.12 0.13
CA MET A 235 2.96 11.65 0.30
C MET A 235 4.33 11.17 0.76
N LEU A 236 4.36 10.24 1.70
CA LEU A 236 5.52 9.39 2.00
C LEU A 236 5.14 7.94 1.70
N ASN A 237 5.84 7.29 0.76
CA ASN A 237 5.70 5.86 0.45
C ASN A 237 4.26 5.36 0.21
N GLY A 238 3.48 6.06 -0.63
CA GLY A 238 2.12 5.63 -0.99
C GLY A 238 1.07 5.82 0.11
N SER A 239 1.47 6.33 1.27
CA SER A 239 0.61 6.56 2.44
C SER A 239 0.56 8.04 2.79
N PHE A 240 -0.57 8.49 3.29
CA PHE A 240 -0.78 9.84 3.78
C PHE A 240 -1.30 9.79 5.22
N TRP A 241 -0.78 10.68 6.06
CA TRP A 241 -1.20 10.81 7.45
C TRP A 241 -1.92 12.14 7.65
N MET A 242 -3.12 12.07 8.22
CA MET A 242 -3.91 13.25 8.52
C MET A 242 -4.29 13.28 9.98
N LYS A 243 -4.46 14.48 10.52
CA LYS A 243 -5.00 14.70 11.85
C LYS A 243 -6.07 15.77 11.77
N LEU A 244 -7.23 15.49 12.34
CA LEU A 244 -8.34 16.43 12.48
C LEU A 244 -8.72 16.57 13.94
N ASP A 245 -9.16 17.75 14.34
CA ASP A 245 -9.69 17.97 15.68
C ASP A 245 -11.11 17.40 15.79
N GLY A 246 -11.44 16.89 16.97
CA GLY A 246 -12.72 16.25 17.25
C GLY A 246 -12.82 14.81 16.74
N LYS A 247 -13.97 14.18 17.02
CA LYS A 247 -14.32 12.86 16.50
C LYS A 247 -14.84 12.96 15.07
N CYS A 248 -14.09 12.44 14.12
CA CYS A 248 -14.44 12.44 12.70
C CYS A 248 -14.27 11.03 12.11
N ASP A 249 -15.35 10.28 11.96
CA ASP A 249 -15.23 8.88 11.48
C ASP A 249 -14.89 8.79 9.98
N LEU A 250 -15.20 9.86 9.23
CA LEU A 250 -14.98 9.97 7.79
C LEU A 250 -14.07 11.15 7.46
N LEU A 251 -13.40 11.06 6.31
CA LEU A 251 -12.73 12.22 5.73
C LEU A 251 -13.78 13.27 5.34
N PRO A 252 -13.44 14.58 5.38
CA PRO A 252 -14.37 15.69 5.21
C PRO A 252 -14.77 15.93 3.74
N TYR A 253 -15.03 14.87 3.01
CA TYR A 253 -15.53 14.89 1.64
C TYR A 253 -17.03 14.59 1.61
N ARG A 254 -17.71 15.07 0.57
CA ARG A 254 -19.15 14.87 0.40
C ARG A 254 -19.43 13.38 0.18
N THR A 255 -20.23 12.78 1.06
CA THR A 255 -20.73 11.42 0.87
C THR A 255 -21.76 11.38 -0.27
N ILE A 256 -21.61 10.39 -1.14
CA ILE A 256 -22.49 10.10 -2.26
C ILE A 256 -23.23 8.80 -1.96
N ASN A 257 -24.54 8.80 -2.17
CA ASN A 257 -25.33 7.57 -2.14
C ASN A 257 -24.93 6.72 -3.35
N ASP A 258 -24.33 5.55 -3.14
CA ASP A 258 -23.85 4.70 -4.24
C ASP A 258 -24.98 4.02 -5.02
N LEU A 259 -26.24 4.20 -4.60
CA LEU A 259 -27.43 3.62 -5.22
C LEU A 259 -27.33 2.09 -5.32
N GLY A 260 -26.59 1.43 -4.43
CA GLY A 260 -26.33 0.00 -4.43
C GLY A 260 -25.31 -0.49 -5.47
N LEU A 261 -24.69 0.41 -6.24
CA LEU A 261 -23.75 0.10 -7.30
C LEU A 261 -22.51 -0.64 -6.78
N LEU A 262 -22.01 -0.30 -5.59
CA LEU A 262 -20.81 -0.95 -5.03
C LEU A 262 -21.03 -2.43 -4.78
N LYS A 263 -22.23 -2.80 -4.32
CA LYS A 263 -22.61 -4.22 -4.12
C LYS A 263 -22.67 -4.95 -5.46
N LYS A 264 -23.20 -4.32 -6.51
CA LYS A 264 -23.28 -4.88 -7.86
C LYS A 264 -21.90 -5.08 -8.47
N MET A 265 -21.01 -4.11 -8.31
CA MET A 265 -19.63 -4.17 -8.77
C MET A 265 -18.81 -5.30 -8.13
N ARG A 266 -19.08 -5.67 -6.88
CA ARG A 266 -18.42 -6.82 -6.22
C ARG A 266 -18.89 -8.16 -6.75
N ASN A 267 -20.14 -8.24 -7.19
CA ASN A 267 -20.77 -9.47 -7.70
C ASN A 267 -20.85 -9.51 -9.23
N ARG A 268 -20.05 -8.68 -9.90
CA ARG A 268 -20.03 -8.58 -11.35
C ARG A 268 -19.50 -9.87 -11.99
N ILE A 269 -19.97 -10.15 -13.20
CA ILE A 269 -19.51 -11.27 -14.01
C ILE A 269 -18.61 -10.70 -15.10
N ASN A 270 -17.36 -11.17 -15.16
CA ASN A 270 -16.47 -10.84 -16.28
C ASN A 270 -16.62 -11.92 -17.35
N GLY A 271 -16.70 -11.52 -18.61
CA GLY A 271 -16.85 -12.45 -19.72
C GLY A 271 -16.26 -11.93 -21.02
N ILE A 272 -16.40 -12.73 -22.07
CA ILE A 272 -15.96 -12.40 -23.42
C ILE A 272 -17.16 -12.53 -24.34
N VAL A 273 -17.41 -11.51 -25.16
CA VAL A 273 -18.45 -11.52 -26.20
C VAL A 273 -17.81 -11.46 -27.57
N ALA A 274 -18.32 -12.24 -28.52
CA ALA A 274 -17.85 -12.24 -29.89
C ALA A 274 -18.76 -11.39 -30.78
N VAL A 275 -18.22 -10.33 -31.38
CA VAL A 275 -18.94 -9.47 -32.32
C VAL A 275 -18.19 -9.46 -33.66
N LYS A 276 -18.85 -9.92 -34.73
CA LYS A 276 -18.27 -10.00 -36.09
C LYS A 276 -16.88 -10.68 -36.11
N LYS A 277 -16.75 -11.84 -35.46
CA LYS A 277 -15.51 -12.64 -35.32
C LYS A 277 -14.39 -12.00 -34.48
N LYS A 278 -14.62 -10.85 -33.83
CA LYS A 278 -13.70 -10.25 -32.84
C LYS A 278 -14.22 -10.49 -31.42
N LYS A 279 -13.30 -10.72 -30.49
CA LYS A 279 -13.61 -10.95 -29.07
C LYS A 279 -13.41 -9.68 -28.26
N TYR A 280 -14.33 -9.39 -27.37
CA TYR A 280 -14.29 -8.21 -26.50
C TYR A 280 -14.60 -8.62 -25.06
N ASN A 281 -13.82 -8.10 -24.12
CA ASN A 281 -14.07 -8.29 -22.70
C ASN A 281 -15.28 -7.45 -22.29
N TYR A 282 -16.15 -8.03 -21.46
CA TYR A 282 -17.24 -7.31 -20.84
C TYR A 282 -17.30 -7.57 -19.35
N VAL A 283 -17.90 -6.62 -18.64
CA VAL A 283 -18.41 -6.80 -17.30
C VAL A 283 -19.93 -6.73 -17.34
N LEU A 284 -20.60 -7.71 -16.72
CA LEU A 284 -22.05 -7.75 -16.55
C LEU A 284 -22.42 -7.59 -15.09
N MET A 285 -23.32 -6.64 -14.82
CA MET A 285 -23.97 -6.43 -13.53
C MET A 285 -25.44 -6.82 -13.65
N ASP A 286 -25.83 -7.93 -13.00
CA ASP A 286 -27.22 -8.36 -12.97
C ASP A 286 -28.00 -7.55 -11.91
N VAL A 287 -29.05 -6.88 -12.37
CA VAL A 287 -29.81 -5.89 -11.61
C VAL A 287 -31.32 -6.13 -11.76
N ALA A 288 -32.07 -5.76 -10.72
CA ALA A 288 -33.54 -5.84 -10.78
C ALA A 288 -34.12 -4.69 -11.63
N GLU A 289 -33.45 -3.55 -11.62
CA GLU A 289 -33.78 -2.36 -12.40
C GLU A 289 -32.47 -1.71 -12.86
N ILE A 290 -32.50 -1.06 -14.02
CA ILE A 290 -31.38 -0.28 -14.53
C ILE A 290 -31.70 1.18 -14.21
N ARG A 291 -30.84 1.81 -13.42
CA ARG A 291 -31.00 3.20 -12.99
C ARG A 291 -30.28 4.15 -13.94
N GLU A 292 -30.96 5.20 -14.38
CA GLU A 292 -30.40 6.22 -15.27
C GLU A 292 -29.18 6.90 -14.63
N GLU A 293 -29.20 7.11 -13.31
CA GLU A 293 -28.11 7.76 -12.58
C GLU A 293 -26.78 6.99 -12.63
N TRP A 294 -26.80 5.66 -12.85
CA TRP A 294 -25.57 4.89 -13.01
C TRP A 294 -24.91 5.14 -14.36
N ILE A 295 -25.70 5.52 -15.35
CA ILE A 295 -25.30 5.63 -16.74
C ILE A 295 -24.92 7.07 -17.08
N GLU A 296 -25.46 8.03 -16.34
CA GLU A 296 -25.16 9.44 -16.47
C GLU A 296 -24.01 9.90 -15.56
N ASN A 297 -23.41 11.04 -15.92
CA ASN A 297 -22.55 11.85 -15.05
C ASN A 297 -21.34 11.09 -14.44
N GLU A 298 -20.99 11.39 -13.19
CA GLU A 298 -19.77 10.90 -12.52
C GLU A 298 -19.81 9.41 -12.19
N PHE A 299 -20.99 8.77 -12.11
CA PHE A 299 -21.10 7.32 -11.94
C PHE A 299 -20.60 6.57 -13.17
N SER A 300 -20.94 7.05 -14.37
CA SER A 300 -20.43 6.46 -15.61
C SER A 300 -18.90 6.53 -15.68
N ALA A 301 -18.33 7.67 -15.27
CA ALA A 301 -16.88 7.88 -15.21
C ALA A 301 -16.22 6.96 -14.18
N PHE A 302 -16.84 6.79 -13.00
CA PHE A 302 -16.41 5.83 -11.99
C PHE A 302 -16.42 4.40 -12.52
N LEU A 303 -17.49 3.97 -13.17
CA LEU A 303 -17.62 2.62 -13.74
C LEU A 303 -16.59 2.34 -14.83
N LYS A 304 -16.39 3.29 -15.75
CA LYS A 304 -15.35 3.19 -16.79
C LYS A 304 -13.95 3.08 -16.19
N ARG A 305 -13.66 3.86 -15.13
CA ARG A 305 -12.38 3.79 -14.40
C ARG A 305 -12.18 2.43 -13.74
N LYS A 306 -13.21 1.88 -13.06
CA LYS A 306 -13.10 0.62 -12.31
C LYS A 306 -13.15 -0.64 -13.15
N ASN A 307 -13.45 -0.52 -14.45
CA ASN A 307 -13.50 -1.62 -15.38
C ASN A 307 -12.65 -1.33 -16.63
N GLU A 308 -11.50 -0.69 -16.48
CA GLU A 308 -10.66 -0.24 -17.62
C GLU A 308 -10.20 -1.37 -18.54
N GLU A 309 -10.14 -2.61 -18.05
CA GLU A 309 -9.81 -3.81 -18.82
C GLU A 309 -10.98 -4.37 -19.65
N SER A 310 -12.19 -3.88 -19.42
CA SER A 310 -13.41 -4.31 -20.11
C SER A 310 -13.80 -3.29 -21.16
N SER A 311 -13.96 -3.73 -22.41
CA SER A 311 -14.44 -2.87 -23.50
C SER A 311 -15.91 -2.51 -23.36
N LEU A 312 -16.70 -3.35 -22.69
CA LEU A 312 -18.14 -3.18 -22.50
C LEU A 312 -18.50 -3.27 -21.01
N ILE A 313 -19.36 -2.36 -20.55
CA ILE A 313 -19.95 -2.37 -19.22
C ILE A 313 -21.45 -2.57 -19.41
N VAL A 314 -21.98 -3.66 -18.89
CA VAL A 314 -23.33 -4.14 -19.20
C VAL A 314 -24.15 -4.22 -17.93
N PHE A 315 -25.36 -3.66 -17.99
CA PHE A 315 -26.39 -3.89 -17.00
C PHE A 315 -27.44 -4.81 -17.61
N GLY A 316 -27.70 -5.94 -16.96
CA GLY A 316 -28.74 -6.88 -17.38
C GLY A 316 -29.87 -6.89 -16.37
N LYS A 317 -31.12 -6.88 -16.85
CA LYS A 317 -32.31 -7.09 -16.03
C LYS A 317 -33.31 -8.03 -16.70
N PRO A 318 -34.21 -8.68 -15.95
CA PRO A 318 -35.40 -9.29 -16.54
C PRO A 318 -36.19 -8.25 -17.33
N SER A 319 -36.61 -8.62 -18.54
CA SER A 319 -37.51 -7.81 -19.36
C SER A 319 -38.96 -8.06 -18.95
N ASP A 320 -39.82 -7.09 -19.21
CA ASP A 320 -41.27 -7.29 -19.15
C ASP A 320 -41.79 -8.02 -20.40
N ASP A 321 -40.95 -8.13 -21.44
CA ASP A 321 -41.27 -8.83 -22.67
C ASP A 321 -41.09 -10.35 -22.55
N ILE A 322 -41.93 -11.07 -23.25
CA ILE A 322 -41.95 -12.53 -23.30
C ILE A 322 -41.98 -13.01 -24.75
N GLN A 323 -41.27 -14.09 -25.04
CA GLN A 323 -41.25 -14.75 -26.33
C GLN A 323 -41.80 -16.16 -26.20
N TYR A 324 -42.61 -16.59 -27.15
CA TYR A 324 -43.07 -17.96 -27.22
C TYR A 324 -42.08 -18.79 -28.04
N ASP A 325 -41.47 -19.79 -27.39
CA ASP A 325 -40.65 -20.79 -28.04
C ASP A 325 -41.54 -21.83 -28.72
N GLN A 326 -41.58 -21.78 -30.05
CA GLN A 326 -42.38 -22.69 -30.86
C GLN A 326 -41.87 -24.14 -30.83
N GLU A 327 -40.57 -24.36 -30.62
CA GLU A 327 -39.97 -25.70 -30.62
C GLU A 327 -40.24 -26.41 -29.30
N ASN A 328 -40.04 -25.71 -28.18
CA ASN A 328 -40.22 -26.29 -26.85
C ASN A 328 -41.64 -26.07 -26.29
N HIS A 329 -42.49 -25.31 -26.98
CA HIS A 329 -43.84 -24.94 -26.53
C HIS A 329 -43.85 -24.25 -25.16
N THR A 330 -42.89 -23.36 -24.91
CA THR A 330 -42.76 -22.64 -23.61
C THR A 330 -42.72 -21.13 -23.79
N MET A 331 -43.10 -20.40 -22.74
CA MET A 331 -42.89 -18.96 -22.65
C MET A 331 -41.52 -18.68 -22.06
N ILE A 332 -40.69 -17.94 -22.77
CA ILE A 332 -39.38 -17.48 -22.33
C ILE A 332 -39.50 -16.00 -21.95
N VAL A 333 -39.07 -15.66 -20.74
CA VAL A 333 -38.94 -14.26 -20.31
C VAL A 333 -37.66 -13.70 -20.91
N LEU A 334 -37.77 -12.60 -21.63
CA LEU A 334 -36.62 -11.95 -22.25
C LEU A 334 -35.77 -11.21 -21.21
N ARG A 335 -34.57 -10.81 -21.59
CA ARG A 335 -33.68 -9.99 -20.77
C ARG A 335 -33.35 -8.71 -21.51
N ASP A 336 -33.39 -7.60 -20.78
CA ASP A 336 -32.93 -6.32 -21.28
C ASP A 336 -31.48 -6.11 -20.85
N TYR A 337 -30.68 -5.65 -21.81
CA TYR A 337 -29.27 -5.31 -21.62
C TYR A 337 -29.05 -3.86 -22.03
N VAL A 338 -28.52 -3.05 -21.11
CA VAL A 338 -28.00 -1.72 -21.41
C VAL A 338 -26.49 -1.80 -21.40
N ILE A 339 -25.88 -1.49 -22.55
CA ILE A 339 -24.47 -1.67 -22.82
C ILE A 339 -23.82 -0.30 -22.96
N MET A 340 -22.91 0.01 -22.04
CA MET A 340 -22.07 1.19 -22.07
C MET A 340 -20.68 0.83 -22.60
N TYR A 341 -20.20 1.58 -23.57
CA TYR A 341 -18.84 1.41 -24.10
C TYR A 341 -17.81 2.03 -23.15
N ASN A 342 -16.71 1.32 -22.90
CA ASN A 342 -15.59 1.86 -22.12
C ASN A 342 -14.54 2.47 -23.05
N ASP A 343 -14.50 3.79 -23.11
CA ASP A 343 -13.64 4.55 -24.03
C ASP A 343 -12.16 4.24 -23.89
N LYS A 344 -11.72 3.82 -22.69
CA LYS A 344 -10.33 3.43 -22.42
C LYS A 344 -9.91 2.11 -23.09
N ALA A 345 -10.86 1.22 -23.36
CA ALA A 345 -10.63 -0.10 -23.95
C ALA A 345 -11.32 -0.28 -25.32
N LEU A 346 -11.76 0.82 -25.93
CA LEU A 346 -12.44 0.83 -27.22
C LEU A 346 -11.43 0.66 -28.37
N THR A 347 -11.53 -0.46 -29.06
CA THR A 347 -10.87 -0.65 -30.37
C THR A 347 -11.67 0.03 -31.49
N ASP A 348 -11.01 0.35 -32.60
CA ASP A 348 -11.67 0.97 -33.77
C ASP A 348 -12.86 0.16 -34.31
N GLY A 349 -12.83 -1.17 -34.14
CA GLY A 349 -13.94 -2.04 -34.52
C GLY A 349 -15.21 -1.81 -33.71
N LEU A 350 -15.09 -1.58 -32.40
CA LEU A 350 -16.23 -1.27 -31.53
C LEU A 350 -16.71 0.17 -31.70
N LYS A 351 -15.79 1.13 -31.93
CA LYS A 351 -16.16 2.52 -32.25
C LYS A 351 -17.05 2.58 -33.49
N ASN A 352 -16.72 1.79 -34.52
CA ASN A 352 -17.56 1.67 -35.72
C ASN A 352 -18.90 1.00 -35.41
N LEU A 353 -18.95 0.01 -34.53
CA LEU A 353 -20.22 -0.62 -34.13
C LEU A 353 -21.11 0.39 -33.38
N GLN A 354 -20.54 1.10 -32.41
CA GLN A 354 -21.19 2.17 -31.66
C GLN A 354 -21.75 3.24 -32.59
N PHE A 355 -20.94 3.76 -33.51
CA PHE A 355 -21.35 4.79 -34.46
C PHE A 355 -22.50 4.33 -35.37
N ASN A 356 -22.47 3.08 -35.83
CA ASN A 356 -23.50 2.56 -36.74
C ASN A 356 -24.82 2.20 -36.04
N LEU A 357 -24.81 1.89 -34.75
CA LEU A 357 -26.00 1.42 -34.02
C LEU A 357 -26.65 2.50 -33.17
N CYS A 358 -25.89 3.44 -32.60
CA CYS A 358 -26.38 4.23 -31.47
C CYS A 358 -26.69 5.70 -31.79
N ASN A 359 -26.58 6.17 -33.05
CA ASN A 359 -27.01 7.53 -33.49
C ASN A 359 -26.71 8.67 -32.48
N ASN A 360 -25.50 8.70 -31.90
CA ASN A 360 -24.96 9.64 -30.88
C ASN A 360 -25.22 9.32 -29.39
N GLU A 361 -26.00 8.29 -29.04
CA GLU A 361 -26.09 7.80 -27.67
C GLU A 361 -24.92 6.85 -27.38
N TYR A 362 -24.24 7.00 -26.24
CA TYR A 362 -23.10 6.14 -25.86
C TYR A 362 -23.54 4.76 -25.35
N LEU A 363 -24.78 4.38 -25.61
CA LEU A 363 -25.47 3.24 -25.05
C LEU A 363 -26.11 2.40 -26.15
N LEU A 364 -26.01 1.10 -26.02
CA LEU A 364 -26.74 0.14 -26.84
C LEU A 364 -27.71 -0.64 -25.95
N CYS A 365 -28.99 -0.58 -26.27
CA CYS A 365 -30.04 -1.34 -25.60
C CYS A 365 -30.40 -2.56 -26.45
N VAL A 366 -30.39 -3.74 -25.84
CA VAL A 366 -30.76 -5.00 -26.50
C VAL A 366 -31.70 -5.79 -25.62
N THR A 367 -32.79 -6.28 -26.19
CA THR A 367 -33.68 -7.26 -25.55
C THR A 367 -33.49 -8.61 -26.24
N SER A 368 -33.23 -9.67 -25.48
CA SER A 368 -32.94 -11.01 -26.04
C SER A 368 -33.33 -12.13 -25.09
N ASP A 369 -33.66 -13.29 -25.67
CA ASP A 369 -33.81 -14.58 -25.00
C ASP A 369 -32.47 -15.29 -24.74
N LYS A 370 -31.37 -14.76 -25.28
CA LYS A 370 -30.01 -15.30 -25.12
C LYS A 370 -29.27 -14.64 -23.97
N GLU A 371 -28.32 -15.38 -23.41
CA GLU A 371 -27.29 -14.83 -22.53
C GLU A 371 -26.43 -13.80 -23.28
N PHE A 372 -25.93 -12.79 -22.54
CA PHE A 372 -25.20 -11.66 -23.15
C PHE A 372 -24.03 -12.08 -24.05
N ALA A 373 -23.32 -13.15 -23.66
CA ALA A 373 -22.18 -13.67 -24.40
C ALA A 373 -22.53 -14.13 -25.83
N ASP A 374 -23.79 -14.49 -26.06
CA ASP A 374 -24.27 -15.13 -27.29
C ASP A 374 -25.13 -14.22 -28.17
N ILE A 375 -25.47 -13.02 -27.69
CA ILE A 375 -26.36 -12.07 -28.39
C ILE A 375 -25.84 -11.71 -29.78
N PHE A 376 -24.52 -11.62 -29.96
CA PHE A 376 -23.90 -11.19 -31.22
C PHE A 376 -23.31 -12.34 -32.05
N LEU A 377 -23.59 -13.59 -31.67
CA LEU A 377 -23.24 -14.77 -32.45
C LEU A 377 -24.24 -14.92 -33.61
N TYR A 378 -23.89 -14.33 -34.75
CA TYR A 378 -24.59 -14.48 -36.03
C TYR A 378 -23.61 -14.89 -37.14
#